data_AF-A0A6V8DRZ4-F1
#
_entry.id   AF-A0A6V8DRZ4-F1
#
_cell.length_a   1.000
_cell.length_b   1.000
_cell.length_c   1.000
_cell.angle_alpha   90.00
_cell.angle_beta   90.00
_cell.angle_gamma   90.00
#
_symmetry.space_group_name_H-M   'P 1'
#
loop_
_entity.id
_entity.type
_entity.pdbx_description
1 polymer ?
#
loop_
_entity_poly.entity_id
_entity_poly.type
_entity_poly.pdbx_seq_one_letter_code
_entity_poly.pdbx_strand_id
1 'polypeptide(L)'
;LHLQVEGVIEDLLFQEEHTMRARMANGVCLTCTRRAGNYFEATVQLRSTGRRLSEDEFTALRATLDKVLDELADDPMFFITSEGPVTGGYDIVLGSKGLARTWGRHLVTEYGGQVAESNTTVGRKDGIDVTRLTLLYRKPGYDIGDVIRWRERFWRPSTWTKEGAIMSRIDRQERTGASWRDLESANVVTQMKEHLVVDLITQDDSVGEFLDPNTWQMTSVRLPWDHDRNRPLRITKVDGEWLALHHLGCDEDGGDTNE
;
A
#
# COMPACT_ATOMS: atom_id res chain seq x y z
N LEU A 1 1.03 -11.64 -45.04
CA LEU A 1 2.10 -10.75 -44.55
C LEU A 1 2.99 -10.43 -45.73
N HIS A 2 3.13 -9.16 -46.05
CA HIS A 2 4.10 -8.71 -47.06
C HIS A 2 5.41 -8.42 -46.34
N LEU A 3 6.48 -9.05 -46.80
CA LEU A 3 7.82 -8.91 -46.24
C LEU A 3 8.66 -8.19 -47.28
N GLN A 4 9.20 -7.05 -46.91
CA GLN A 4 10.20 -6.35 -47.70
C GLN A 4 11.55 -6.57 -47.02
N VAL A 5 12.51 -7.13 -47.77
CA VAL A 5 13.83 -7.46 -47.26
C VAL A 5 14.86 -6.72 -48.10
N GLU A 6 15.78 -6.05 -47.44
CA GLU A 6 16.91 -5.40 -48.08
C GLU A 6 18.23 -5.88 -47.48
N GLY A 7 19.26 -5.96 -48.31
CA GLY A 7 20.59 -6.40 -47.89
C GLY A 7 21.65 -5.92 -48.85
N VAL A 8 22.88 -5.78 -48.35
CA VAL A 8 24.04 -5.40 -49.16
C VAL A 8 25.02 -6.56 -49.22
N ILE A 9 25.39 -6.98 -50.43
CA ILE A 9 26.41 -8.02 -50.67
C ILE A 9 27.43 -7.41 -51.63
N GLU A 10 28.70 -7.35 -51.23
CA GLU A 10 29.78 -6.77 -52.04
C GLU A 10 29.45 -5.35 -52.57
N ASP A 11 28.99 -4.47 -51.67
CA ASP A 11 28.58 -3.08 -51.96
C ASP A 11 27.41 -2.92 -52.96
N LEU A 12 26.69 -4.01 -53.27
CA LEU A 12 25.49 -3.99 -54.09
C LEU A 12 24.24 -4.13 -53.21
N LEU A 13 23.29 -3.20 -53.39
CA LEU A 13 22.00 -3.23 -52.71
C LEU A 13 21.04 -4.21 -53.40
N PHE A 14 20.50 -5.14 -52.63
CA PHE A 14 19.44 -6.05 -53.04
C PHE A 14 18.17 -5.73 -52.26
N GLN A 15 17.06 -5.66 -52.99
CA GLN A 15 15.73 -5.48 -52.41
C GLN A 15 14.81 -6.54 -52.98
N GLU A 16 14.12 -7.26 -52.10
CA GLU A 16 13.17 -8.29 -52.47
C GLU A 16 11.85 -8.10 -51.73
N GLU A 17 10.76 -8.43 -52.42
CA GLU A 17 9.41 -8.44 -51.88
C GLU A 17 8.87 -9.87 -51.88
N HIS A 18 8.47 -10.33 -50.70
CA HIS A 18 7.94 -11.68 -50.49
C HIS A 18 6.54 -11.62 -49.90
N THR A 19 5.71 -12.59 -50.27
CA THR A 19 4.38 -12.77 -49.67
C THR A 19 4.37 -14.03 -48.82
N MET A 20 4.19 -13.85 -47.51
CA MET A 20 4.08 -14.93 -46.53
C MET A 20 2.61 -15.18 -46.18
N ARG A 21 2.25 -16.47 -46.06
CA ARG A 21 0.98 -16.91 -45.48
C ARG A 21 1.17 -17.37 -44.05
N ALA A 22 0.80 -16.55 -43.07
CA ALA A 22 0.66 -17.00 -41.69
C ALA A 22 -0.58 -17.90 -41.56
N ARG A 23 -0.43 -19.03 -40.87
CA ARG A 23 -1.55 -19.88 -40.47
C ARG A 23 -1.67 -19.79 -38.95
N MET A 24 -2.86 -19.49 -38.46
CA MET A 24 -3.18 -19.56 -37.04
C MET A 24 -3.70 -20.96 -36.74
N ALA A 25 -3.23 -21.55 -35.65
CA ALA A 25 -3.80 -22.76 -35.07
C ALA A 25 -4.51 -22.38 -33.77
N ASN A 26 -5.71 -22.93 -33.55
CA ASN A 26 -6.39 -22.76 -32.28
C ASN A 26 -5.68 -23.60 -31.22
N GLY A 27 -5.35 -22.97 -30.09
CA GLY A 27 -4.76 -23.62 -28.93
C GLY A 27 -5.29 -22.97 -27.67
N VAL A 28 -5.36 -23.73 -26.58
CA VAL A 28 -5.70 -23.19 -25.27
C VAL A 28 -4.41 -22.76 -24.59
N CYS A 29 -4.36 -21.51 -24.13
CA CYS A 29 -3.19 -21.01 -23.43
C CYS A 29 -2.95 -21.79 -22.11
N LEU A 30 -1.70 -21.89 -21.65
CA LEU A 30 -1.36 -22.60 -20.41
C LEU A 30 -2.16 -22.04 -19.22
N THR A 31 -2.20 -20.71 -19.08
CA THR A 31 -2.96 -19.98 -18.07
C THR A 31 -4.44 -20.33 -18.10
N CYS A 32 -5.04 -20.36 -19.29
CA CYS A 32 -6.45 -20.63 -19.53
C CYS A 32 -6.81 -22.04 -19.05
N THR A 33 -5.97 -23.03 -19.41
CA THR A 33 -6.12 -24.43 -18.99
C THR A 33 -6.00 -24.56 -17.46
N ARG A 34 -5.04 -23.87 -16.85
CA ARG A 34 -4.79 -23.91 -15.41
C ARG A 34 -5.92 -23.24 -14.61
N ARG A 35 -6.38 -22.06 -15.04
CA ARG A 35 -7.53 -21.36 -14.45
C ARG A 35 -8.79 -22.22 -14.50
N ALA A 36 -9.11 -22.79 -15.66
CA ALA A 36 -10.27 -23.68 -15.81
C ALA A 36 -10.18 -24.93 -14.93
N GLY A 37 -8.95 -25.41 -14.65
CA GLY A 37 -8.68 -26.53 -13.77
C GLY A 37 -8.63 -26.20 -12.27
N ASN A 38 -8.96 -24.97 -11.84
CA ASN A 38 -8.81 -24.50 -10.45
C ASN A 38 -7.40 -24.72 -9.89
N TYR A 39 -6.37 -24.63 -10.74
CA TYR A 39 -4.99 -24.79 -10.31
C TYR A 39 -4.52 -23.56 -9.54
N PHE A 40 -3.89 -23.77 -8.38
CA PHE A 40 -3.25 -22.71 -7.62
C PHE A 40 -2.09 -23.23 -6.79
N GLU A 41 -1.17 -22.32 -6.48
CA GLU A 41 0.00 -22.59 -5.65
C GLU A 41 0.02 -21.76 -4.37
N ALA A 42 -0.71 -20.64 -4.33
CA ALA A 42 -0.70 -19.74 -3.19
C ALA A 42 -2.10 -19.18 -2.89
N THR A 43 -2.36 -18.93 -1.61
CA THR A 43 -3.50 -18.15 -1.13
C THR A 43 -2.97 -16.99 -0.31
N VAL A 44 -3.36 -15.77 -0.68
CA VAL A 44 -3.06 -14.54 0.08
C VAL A 44 -4.32 -14.14 0.83
N GLN A 45 -4.20 -13.99 2.15
CA GLN A 45 -5.29 -13.61 3.04
C GLN A 45 -5.05 -12.20 3.53
N LEU A 46 -5.89 -11.26 3.12
CA LEU A 46 -5.87 -9.88 3.58
C LEU A 46 -6.76 -9.75 4.83
N ARG A 47 -6.17 -9.30 5.93
CA ARG A 47 -6.85 -9.06 7.21
C ARG A 47 -6.41 -7.71 7.78
N SER A 48 -7.13 -7.21 8.78
CA SER A 48 -6.75 -6.04 9.58
C SER A 48 -6.56 -6.44 11.05
N THR A 49 -5.72 -5.70 11.76
CA THR A 49 -5.52 -5.83 13.20
C THR A 49 -6.56 -4.99 13.96
N GLY A 50 -7.30 -5.61 14.88
CA GLY A 50 -8.21 -4.91 15.79
C GLY A 50 -9.56 -4.50 15.20
N ARG A 51 -9.75 -4.58 13.87
CA ARG A 51 -11.04 -4.32 13.21
C ARG A 51 -11.19 -5.09 11.88
N ARG A 52 -12.35 -4.95 11.24
CA ARG A 52 -12.57 -5.40 9.86
C ARG A 52 -11.98 -4.37 8.88
N LEU A 53 -11.43 -4.87 7.76
CA LEU A 53 -11.10 -4.04 6.61
C LEU A 53 -12.39 -3.48 6.01
N SER A 54 -12.39 -2.21 5.63
CA SER A 54 -13.46 -1.65 4.80
C SER A 54 -13.33 -2.13 3.35
N GLU A 55 -14.40 -1.99 2.57
CA GLU A 55 -14.36 -2.29 1.12
C GLU A 55 -13.38 -1.39 0.38
N ASP A 56 -13.29 -0.11 0.76
CA ASP A 56 -12.33 0.84 0.18
C ASP A 56 -10.88 0.43 0.44
N GLU A 57 -10.57 0.01 1.68
CA GLU A 57 -9.24 -0.49 2.04
C GLU A 57 -8.89 -1.76 1.26
N PHE A 58 -9.83 -2.70 1.16
CA PHE A 58 -9.61 -3.89 0.34
C PHE A 58 -9.35 -3.52 -1.12
N THR A 59 -10.15 -2.61 -1.69
CA THR A 59 -10.01 -2.18 -3.08
C THR A 59 -8.64 -1.55 -3.32
N ALA A 60 -8.18 -0.68 -2.41
CA ALA A 60 -6.85 -0.09 -2.47
C ALA A 60 -5.74 -1.16 -2.39
N LEU A 61 -5.81 -2.09 -1.43
CA LEU A 61 -4.85 -3.18 -1.32
C LEU A 61 -4.85 -4.07 -2.57
N ARG A 62 -6.02 -4.41 -3.12
CA ARG A 62 -6.14 -5.26 -4.31
C ARG A 62 -5.59 -4.59 -5.56
N ALA A 63 -5.79 -3.28 -5.73
CA ALA A 63 -5.23 -2.55 -6.86
C ALA A 63 -3.69 -2.62 -6.92
N THR A 64 -3.03 -2.80 -5.78
CA THR A 64 -1.56 -2.95 -5.75
C THR A 64 -1.07 -4.27 -6.34
N LEU A 65 -1.93 -5.29 -6.41
CA LEU A 65 -1.58 -6.52 -7.12
C LEU A 65 -1.43 -6.26 -8.62
N ASP A 66 -2.27 -5.40 -9.19
CA ASP A 66 -2.17 -5.03 -10.61
C ASP A 66 -0.88 -4.26 -10.87
N LYS A 67 -0.52 -3.31 -9.99
CA LYS A 67 0.79 -2.62 -10.04
C LYS A 67 1.97 -3.60 -10.02
N VAL A 68 1.93 -4.59 -9.12
CA VAL A 68 2.98 -5.62 -9.01
C VAL A 68 3.03 -6.49 -10.27
N LEU A 69 1.89 -6.79 -10.90
CA LEU A 69 1.85 -7.53 -12.15
C LEU A 69 2.48 -6.73 -13.30
N ASP A 70 2.22 -5.43 -13.37
CA ASP A 70 2.76 -4.53 -14.40
C ASP A 70 4.29 -4.34 -14.29
N GLU A 71 4.84 -4.42 -13.08
CA GLU A 71 6.29 -4.31 -12.84
C GLU A 71 7.07 -5.62 -13.11
N LEU A 72 6.39 -6.75 -13.10
CA LEU A 72 7.03 -8.06 -13.26
C LEU A 72 7.03 -8.50 -14.74
N ALA A 73 8.01 -9.33 -15.08
CA ALA A 73 8.01 -9.97 -16.41
C ALA A 73 6.79 -10.88 -16.58
N ASP A 74 6.27 -10.93 -17.81
CA ASP A 74 5.16 -11.81 -18.18
C ASP A 74 5.48 -13.28 -17.85
N ASP A 75 4.75 -13.84 -16.88
CA ASP A 75 4.77 -15.26 -16.53
C ASP A 75 3.36 -15.83 -16.69
N PRO A 76 3.16 -16.90 -17.50
CA PRO A 76 1.86 -17.56 -17.63
C PRO A 76 1.22 -18.05 -16.31
N MET A 77 2.00 -18.18 -15.25
CA MET A 77 1.56 -18.56 -13.90
C MET A 77 1.11 -17.36 -13.04
N PHE A 78 1.30 -16.12 -13.50
CA PHE A 78 0.84 -14.92 -12.82
C PHE A 78 -0.63 -14.67 -13.13
N PHE A 79 -1.48 -15.44 -12.48
CA PHE A 79 -2.91 -15.30 -12.58
C PHE A 79 -3.63 -15.52 -11.27
N ILE A 80 -4.83 -14.92 -11.20
CA ILE A 80 -5.80 -15.14 -10.14
C ILE A 80 -6.71 -16.29 -10.55
N THR A 81 -6.85 -17.27 -9.67
CA THR A 81 -7.76 -18.42 -9.84
C THR A 81 -9.15 -18.07 -9.33
N SER A 82 -9.20 -17.42 -8.17
CA SER A 82 -10.42 -16.97 -7.51
C SER A 82 -10.07 -15.91 -6.47
N GLU A 83 -10.98 -14.98 -6.21
CA GLU A 83 -10.85 -14.00 -5.13
C GLU A 83 -12.22 -13.63 -4.57
N GLY A 84 -12.28 -13.21 -3.31
CA GLY A 84 -13.54 -12.76 -2.72
C GLY A 84 -13.50 -12.51 -1.22
N PRO A 85 -14.58 -11.92 -0.68
CA PRO A 85 -14.72 -11.69 0.75
C PRO A 85 -14.89 -13.01 1.50
N VAL A 86 -14.30 -13.05 2.70
CA VAL A 86 -14.42 -14.15 3.66
C VAL A 86 -14.68 -13.58 5.05
N THR A 87 -15.04 -14.43 6.00
CA THR A 87 -15.23 -13.99 7.39
C THR A 87 -13.93 -13.38 7.94
N GLY A 88 -13.94 -12.05 8.13
CA GLY A 88 -12.81 -11.31 8.70
C GLY A 88 -11.85 -10.69 7.69
N GLY A 89 -12.08 -10.81 6.37
CA GLY A 89 -11.27 -10.13 5.36
C GLY A 89 -11.51 -10.64 3.94
N TYR A 90 -10.46 -10.71 3.14
CA TYR A 90 -10.52 -11.16 1.74
C TYR A 90 -9.43 -12.19 1.45
N ASP A 91 -9.74 -13.16 0.60
CA ASP A 91 -8.79 -14.17 0.16
C ASP A 91 -8.61 -14.09 -1.37
N ILE A 92 -7.36 -14.14 -1.81
CA ILE A 92 -6.96 -14.14 -3.22
C ILE A 92 -6.15 -15.40 -3.47
N VAL A 93 -6.56 -16.20 -4.47
CA VAL A 93 -5.93 -17.46 -4.83
C VAL A 93 -5.13 -17.28 -6.11
N LEU A 94 -3.83 -17.54 -6.03
CA LEU A 94 -2.85 -17.24 -7.07
C LEU A 94 -2.20 -18.49 -7.65
N GLY A 95 -1.91 -18.44 -8.96
CA GLY A 95 -1.20 -19.48 -9.69
C GLY A 95 0.28 -19.64 -9.30
N SER A 96 0.89 -18.64 -8.66
CA SER A 96 2.33 -18.61 -8.34
C SER A 96 2.61 -18.18 -6.91
N LYS A 97 3.52 -18.91 -6.24
CA LYS A 97 4.08 -18.52 -4.93
C LYS A 97 4.97 -17.28 -5.00
N GLY A 98 5.66 -17.09 -6.11
CA GLY A 98 6.55 -15.95 -6.33
C GLY A 98 5.77 -14.65 -6.33
N LEU A 99 4.68 -14.62 -7.11
CA LEU A 99 3.75 -13.49 -7.16
C LEU A 99 3.18 -13.15 -5.77
N ALA A 100 2.71 -14.17 -5.04
CA ALA A 100 2.17 -13.98 -3.69
C ALA A 100 3.18 -13.33 -2.73
N ARG A 101 4.45 -13.76 -2.75
CA ARG A 101 5.51 -13.19 -1.89
C ARG A 101 5.93 -11.80 -2.30
N THR A 102 5.99 -11.52 -3.60
CA THR A 102 6.30 -10.17 -4.08
C THR A 102 5.20 -9.20 -3.69
N TRP A 103 3.94 -9.56 -3.91
CA TRP A 103 2.82 -8.75 -3.48
C TRP A 103 2.76 -8.58 -1.96
N GLY A 104 2.97 -9.65 -1.17
CA GLY A 104 3.03 -9.55 0.28
C GLY A 104 4.11 -8.58 0.80
N ARG A 105 5.29 -8.54 0.16
CA ARG A 105 6.33 -7.56 0.49
C ARG A 105 5.92 -6.14 0.11
N HIS A 106 5.31 -5.96 -1.05
CA HIS A 106 4.78 -4.67 -1.51
C HIS A 106 3.78 -4.10 -0.50
N LEU A 107 2.82 -4.92 -0.04
CA LEU A 107 1.83 -4.53 0.96
C LEU A 107 2.47 -4.03 2.27
N VAL A 108 3.51 -4.72 2.77
CA VAL A 108 4.23 -4.30 3.99
C VAL A 108 5.00 -3.01 3.79
N THR A 109 5.60 -2.81 2.62
CA THR A 109 6.35 -1.58 2.31
C THR A 109 5.42 -0.37 2.22
N GLU A 110 4.27 -0.50 1.58
CA GLU A 110 3.36 0.62 1.32
C GLU A 110 2.41 0.91 2.51
N TYR A 111 1.84 -0.14 3.12
CA TYR A 111 0.81 0.00 4.16
C TYR A 111 1.27 -0.46 5.55
N GLY A 112 2.53 -0.86 5.70
CA GLY A 112 3.02 -1.45 6.94
C GLY A 112 2.35 -2.79 7.25
N GLY A 113 2.41 -3.21 8.50
CA GLY A 113 1.82 -4.44 8.99
C GLY A 113 2.74 -5.65 8.92
N GLN A 114 2.14 -6.83 9.03
CA GLN A 114 2.87 -8.09 9.14
C GLN A 114 2.38 -9.11 8.11
N VAL A 115 3.33 -9.92 7.64
CA VAL A 115 3.06 -11.10 6.82
C VAL A 115 3.49 -12.35 7.56
N ALA A 116 2.60 -13.33 7.65
CA ALA A 116 2.91 -14.68 8.10
C ALA A 116 2.77 -15.67 6.93
N GLU A 117 3.77 -16.54 6.74
CA GLU A 117 3.76 -17.58 5.72
C GLU A 117 3.61 -18.96 6.33
N SER A 118 2.84 -19.84 5.68
CA SER A 118 2.80 -21.26 5.98
C SER A 118 2.73 -22.07 4.69
N ASN A 119 3.29 -23.28 4.69
CA ASN A 119 3.25 -24.18 3.54
C ASN A 119 2.56 -25.49 3.93
N THR A 120 1.67 -25.99 3.07
CA THR A 120 1.00 -27.28 3.24
C THR A 120 1.38 -28.20 2.08
N THR A 121 1.76 -29.44 2.39
CA THR A 121 2.05 -30.45 1.36
C THR A 121 0.76 -31.04 0.84
N VAL A 122 0.53 -30.92 -0.48
CA VAL A 122 -0.68 -31.44 -1.15
C VAL A 122 -0.42 -32.72 -1.94
N GLY A 123 0.84 -33.11 -2.10
CA GLY A 123 1.20 -34.34 -2.79
C GLY A 123 2.70 -34.43 -3.02
N ARG A 124 3.10 -35.43 -3.79
CA ARG A 124 4.50 -35.67 -4.15
C ARG A 124 4.60 -35.97 -5.63
N LYS A 125 5.51 -35.29 -6.32
CA LYS A 125 5.78 -35.45 -7.75
C LYS A 125 7.27 -35.67 -7.93
N ASP A 126 7.64 -36.75 -8.60
CA ASP A 126 9.05 -37.11 -8.88
C ASP A 126 9.92 -37.14 -7.60
N GLY A 127 9.33 -37.59 -6.48
CA GLY A 127 10.01 -37.64 -5.18
C GLY A 127 10.09 -36.29 -4.44
N ILE A 128 9.65 -35.19 -5.05
CA ILE A 128 9.64 -33.83 -4.48
C ILE A 128 8.23 -33.50 -3.97
N ASP A 129 8.15 -32.93 -2.78
CA ASP A 129 6.88 -32.50 -2.19
C ASP A 129 6.32 -31.29 -2.95
N VAL A 130 5.08 -31.43 -3.40
CA VAL A 130 4.30 -30.33 -3.97
C VAL A 130 3.57 -29.64 -2.83
N THR A 131 3.93 -28.39 -2.58
CA THR A 131 3.35 -27.59 -1.49
C THR A 131 2.48 -26.46 -2.01
N ARG A 132 1.54 -25.99 -1.19
CA ARG A 132 0.79 -24.74 -1.37
C ARG A 132 1.16 -23.74 -0.29
N LEU A 133 1.34 -22.49 -0.67
CA LEU A 133 1.65 -21.38 0.21
C LEU A 133 0.36 -20.74 0.72
N THR A 134 0.27 -20.45 2.01
CA THR A 134 -0.70 -19.50 2.55
C THR A 134 0.06 -18.32 3.14
N LEU A 135 -0.26 -17.12 2.67
CA LEU A 135 0.35 -15.86 3.09
C LEU A 135 -0.73 -14.99 3.74
N LEU A 136 -0.62 -14.78 5.05
CA LEU A 136 -1.54 -13.95 5.82
C LEU A 136 -0.94 -12.57 6.03
N TYR A 137 -1.52 -11.57 5.38
CA TYR A 137 -1.19 -10.16 5.60
C TYR A 137 -2.17 -9.53 6.61
N ARG A 138 -1.64 -8.79 7.58
CA ARG A 138 -2.40 -8.01 8.57
C ARG A 138 -2.07 -6.53 8.46
N LYS A 139 -2.98 -5.74 7.87
CA LYS A 139 -2.88 -4.28 7.82
C LYS A 139 -3.08 -3.68 9.23
N PRO A 140 -2.25 -2.73 9.67
CA PRO A 140 -2.52 -1.97 10.88
C PRO A 140 -3.82 -1.16 10.74
N GLY A 141 -4.44 -0.83 11.88
CA GLY A 141 -5.68 -0.05 11.92
C GLY A 141 -5.51 1.44 11.65
N TYR A 142 -4.27 1.90 11.47
CA TYR A 142 -3.81 3.28 11.22
C TYR A 142 -2.84 3.30 10.05
N ASP A 143 -2.63 4.48 9.49
CA ASP A 143 -1.71 4.75 8.39
C ASP A 143 -0.60 5.75 8.78
N ILE A 144 0.39 5.95 7.91
CA ILE A 144 1.40 7.00 8.09
C ILE A 144 0.69 8.36 8.17
N GLY A 145 1.13 9.20 9.10
CA GLY A 145 0.58 10.54 9.29
C GLY A 145 -0.62 10.61 10.23
N ASP A 146 -1.31 9.50 10.51
CA ASP A 146 -2.39 9.44 11.51
C ASP A 146 -1.91 9.86 12.90
N VAL A 147 -2.84 10.31 13.75
CA VAL A 147 -2.57 10.53 15.18
C VAL A 147 -3.00 9.31 15.95
N ILE A 148 -2.05 8.69 16.66
CA ILE A 148 -2.31 7.53 17.52
C ILE A 148 -1.90 7.82 18.96
N ARG A 149 -2.63 7.25 19.91
CA ARG A 149 -2.28 7.22 21.32
C ARG A 149 -1.53 5.94 21.63
N TRP A 150 -0.27 6.08 22.05
CA TRP A 150 0.61 4.97 22.43
C TRP A 150 1.47 5.37 23.63
N ARG A 151 1.50 4.51 24.66
CA ARG A 151 2.17 4.77 25.96
C ARG A 151 1.77 6.12 26.57
N GLU A 152 0.45 6.38 26.65
CA GLU A 152 -0.13 7.62 27.21
C GLU A 152 0.31 8.93 26.53
N ARG A 153 0.82 8.86 25.29
CA ARG A 153 1.25 10.01 24.51
C ARG A 153 0.69 9.95 23.09
N PHE A 154 0.60 11.11 22.45
CA PHE A 154 0.21 11.22 21.05
C PHE A 154 1.43 11.16 20.14
N TRP A 155 1.34 10.29 19.14
CA TRP A 155 2.40 10.03 18.17
C TRP A 155 1.80 10.01 16.77
N ARG A 156 2.65 10.28 15.78
CA ARG A 156 2.36 10.06 14.36
C ARG A 156 3.31 9.00 13.81
N PRO A 157 2.83 7.90 13.19
CA PRO A 157 3.69 7.00 12.43
C PRO A 157 4.29 7.76 11.26
N SER A 158 5.61 7.85 11.18
CA SER A 158 6.30 8.58 10.09
C SER A 158 6.72 7.66 8.95
N THR A 159 7.09 6.42 9.27
CA THR A 159 7.71 5.51 8.30
C THR A 159 7.50 4.07 8.75
N TRP A 160 7.15 3.20 7.80
CA TRP A 160 7.11 1.76 8.03
C TRP A 160 8.51 1.18 8.11
N THR A 161 8.68 0.19 8.98
CA THR A 161 9.88 -0.64 9.06
C THR A 161 9.47 -2.10 8.99
N LYS A 162 10.43 -3.00 8.77
CA LYS A 162 10.16 -4.44 8.74
C LYS A 162 9.50 -4.96 10.02
N GLU A 163 9.85 -4.40 11.17
CA GLU A 163 9.45 -4.89 12.49
C GLU A 163 8.41 -3.99 13.19
N GLY A 164 7.99 -2.89 12.57
CA GLY A 164 7.09 -1.91 13.18
C GLY A 164 7.09 -0.58 12.45
N ALA A 165 7.08 0.52 13.18
CA ALA A 165 7.11 1.87 12.61
C ALA A 165 8.07 2.79 13.37
N ILE A 166 8.58 3.81 12.68
CA ILE A 166 9.18 4.97 13.33
C ILE A 166 8.05 5.92 13.74
N MET A 167 7.98 6.21 15.03
CA MET A 167 6.99 7.08 15.64
C MET A 167 7.61 8.45 15.90
N SER A 168 6.88 9.52 15.59
CA SER A 168 7.27 10.89 15.90
C SER A 168 6.30 11.50 16.91
N ARG A 169 6.83 12.05 17.99
CA ARG A 169 6.03 12.57 19.10
C ARG A 169 5.45 13.94 18.76
N ILE A 170 4.19 14.18 19.14
CA ILE A 170 3.51 15.42 18.77
C ILE A 170 3.95 16.62 19.60
N ASP A 171 4.11 16.47 20.91
CA ASP A 171 4.36 17.58 21.84
C ASP A 171 5.85 18.01 21.94
N ARG A 172 6.79 17.24 21.39
CA ARG A 172 8.23 17.57 21.39
C ARG A 172 9.00 16.84 20.28
N GLN A 173 10.19 17.34 19.97
CA GLN A 173 11.12 16.70 19.03
C GLN A 173 11.67 15.37 19.59
N GLU A 174 10.95 14.29 19.33
CA GLU A 174 11.33 12.94 19.73
C GLU A 174 10.87 11.94 18.67
N ARG A 175 11.79 11.08 18.22
CA ARG A 175 11.48 9.95 17.35
C ARG A 175 11.91 8.66 18.02
N THR A 176 11.11 7.61 17.88
CA THR A 176 11.44 6.30 18.44
C THR A 176 10.89 5.17 17.55
N GLY A 177 11.58 4.04 17.55
CA GLY A 177 11.06 2.83 16.92
C GLY A 177 10.02 2.16 17.82
N ALA A 178 8.91 1.72 17.25
CA ALA A 178 7.91 0.92 17.93
C ALA A 178 7.70 -0.37 17.16
N SER A 179 7.83 -1.53 17.83
CA SER A 179 7.58 -2.81 17.19
C SER A 179 6.09 -3.02 16.92
N TRP A 180 5.74 -3.90 15.99
CA TRP A 180 4.34 -4.28 15.78
C TRP A 180 3.65 -4.75 17.06
N ARG A 181 4.38 -5.48 17.92
CA ARG A 181 3.87 -5.95 19.22
C ARG A 181 3.60 -4.80 20.18
N ASP A 182 4.47 -3.78 20.22
CA ASP A 182 4.22 -2.58 21.01
C ASP A 182 2.96 -1.84 20.53
N LEU A 183 2.80 -1.77 19.20
CA LEU A 183 1.73 -1.04 18.54
C LEU A 183 0.38 -1.77 18.51
N GLU A 184 0.29 -3.02 18.96
CA GLU A 184 -1.00 -3.70 19.20
C GLU A 184 -1.85 -2.96 20.23
N SER A 185 -1.20 -2.25 21.16
CA SER A 185 -1.86 -1.43 22.19
C SER A 185 -2.18 0.00 21.72
N ALA A 186 -1.75 0.37 20.52
CA ALA A 186 -1.96 1.71 20.01
C ALA A 186 -3.41 1.92 19.55
N ASN A 187 -3.97 3.08 19.89
CA ASN A 187 -5.32 3.44 19.50
C ASN A 187 -5.29 4.62 18.53
N VAL A 188 -6.03 4.52 17.43
CA VAL A 188 -6.18 5.63 16.49
C VAL A 188 -7.04 6.71 17.15
N VAL A 189 -6.53 7.94 17.16
CA VAL A 189 -7.22 9.11 17.72
C VAL A 189 -7.89 9.87 16.60
N THR A 190 -7.15 10.23 15.54
CA THR A 190 -7.69 10.83 14.32
C THR A 190 -6.93 10.34 13.10
N GLN A 191 -7.64 10.11 12.00
CA GLN A 191 -7.03 9.73 10.73
C GLN A 191 -6.56 10.98 9.97
N MET A 192 -5.54 10.83 9.13
CA MET A 192 -4.96 11.94 8.38
C MET A 192 -5.98 12.68 7.49
N LYS A 193 -6.96 11.95 6.96
CA LYS A 193 -8.07 12.53 6.18
C LYS A 193 -9.01 13.44 6.99
N GLU A 194 -8.96 13.35 8.31
CA GLU A 194 -9.75 14.19 9.23
C GLU A 194 -8.94 15.42 9.69
N HIS A 195 -7.67 15.54 9.27
CA HIS A 195 -6.84 16.69 9.60
C HIS A 195 -7.21 17.86 8.71
N LEU A 196 -7.09 19.07 9.26
CA LEU A 196 -7.30 20.32 8.54
C LEU A 196 -5.97 21.04 8.38
N VAL A 197 -5.80 21.73 7.27
CA VAL A 197 -4.68 22.63 7.02
C VAL A 197 -5.24 24.04 7.09
N VAL A 198 -4.69 24.86 8.00
CA VAL A 198 -5.19 26.21 8.28
C VAL A 198 -4.07 27.24 8.19
N ASP A 199 -4.45 28.44 7.76
CA ASP A 199 -3.62 29.63 7.86
C ASP A 199 -3.83 30.32 9.19
N LEU A 200 -2.74 30.77 9.80
CA LEU A 200 -2.79 31.55 11.04
C LEU A 200 -3.02 33.02 10.70
N ILE A 201 -4.01 33.63 11.35
CA ILE A 201 -4.34 35.06 11.19
C ILE A 201 -3.42 35.90 12.08
N THR A 202 -3.23 35.45 13.32
CA THR A 202 -2.36 36.05 14.33
C THR A 202 -1.59 34.93 15.02
N GLN A 203 -0.39 35.23 15.52
CA GLN A 203 0.41 34.26 16.27
C GLN A 203 1.39 34.97 17.20
N ASP A 204 1.63 34.37 18.36
CA ASP A 204 2.78 34.64 19.22
C ASP A 204 3.82 33.52 19.10
N ASP A 205 4.75 33.42 20.06
CA ASP A 205 5.82 32.42 20.03
C ASP A 205 5.33 30.98 20.33
N SER A 206 4.10 30.81 20.82
CA SER A 206 3.58 29.54 21.34
C SER A 206 2.13 29.21 20.94
N VAL A 207 1.35 30.20 20.52
CA VAL A 207 -0.07 30.09 20.18
C VAL A 207 -0.32 30.81 18.86
N GLY A 208 -1.07 30.14 17.97
CA GLY A 208 -1.61 30.72 16.75
C GLY A 208 -3.13 30.79 16.81
N GLU A 209 -3.72 31.86 16.30
CA GLU A 209 -5.17 31.97 16.11
C GLU A 209 -5.52 31.79 14.63
N PHE A 210 -6.57 31.02 14.38
CA PHE A 210 -7.08 30.72 13.06
C PHE A 210 -8.61 30.79 13.06
N LEU A 211 -9.19 30.86 11.87
CA LEU A 211 -10.64 30.78 11.68
C LEU A 211 -11.04 29.31 11.53
N ASP A 212 -11.80 28.76 12.49
CA ASP A 212 -12.28 27.38 12.38
C ASP A 212 -13.24 27.27 11.17
N PRO A 213 -12.91 26.46 10.15
CA PRO A 213 -13.71 26.39 8.92
C PRO A 213 -15.10 25.78 9.13
N ASN A 214 -15.32 25.06 10.23
CA ASN A 214 -16.62 24.45 10.54
C ASN A 214 -17.56 25.41 11.26
N THR A 215 -17.02 26.31 12.06
CA THR A 215 -17.81 27.20 12.94
C THR A 215 -17.71 28.68 12.58
N TRP A 216 -16.72 29.05 11.75
CA TRP A 216 -16.39 30.43 11.38
C TRP A 216 -16.09 31.32 12.59
N GLN A 217 -15.54 30.73 13.66
CA GLN A 217 -15.15 31.42 14.88
C GLN A 217 -13.62 31.46 15.02
N MET A 218 -13.11 32.57 15.54
CA MET A 218 -11.70 32.70 15.89
C MET A 218 -11.38 31.73 17.03
N THR A 219 -10.41 30.86 16.79
CA THR A 219 -9.97 29.85 17.76
C THR A 219 -8.45 29.83 17.84
N SER A 220 -7.92 29.54 19.02
CA SER A 220 -6.48 29.44 19.28
C SER A 220 -6.02 28.00 19.34
N VAL A 221 -4.81 27.72 18.88
CA VAL A 221 -4.14 26.43 19.02
C VAL A 221 -2.68 26.63 19.44
N ARG A 222 -2.17 25.75 20.29
CA ARG A 222 -0.75 25.73 20.64
C ARG A 222 0.08 25.32 19.43
N LEU A 223 1.11 26.09 19.10
CA LEU A 223 2.00 25.82 17.98
C LEU A 223 2.88 24.58 18.26
N PRO A 224 3.18 23.78 17.23
CA PRO A 224 4.05 22.63 17.35
C PRO A 224 5.50 23.09 17.54
N TRP A 225 6.36 22.17 18.02
CA TRP A 225 7.76 22.47 18.33
C TRP A 225 8.62 22.80 17.10
N ASP A 226 8.17 22.46 15.89
CA ASP A 226 8.81 22.74 14.60
C ASP A 226 8.07 23.81 13.78
N HIS A 227 7.23 24.62 14.44
CA HIS A 227 6.43 25.64 13.76
C HIS A 227 7.28 26.56 12.88
N ASP A 228 6.85 26.71 11.63
CA ASP A 228 7.48 27.55 10.62
C ASP A 228 6.42 28.47 10.03
N ARG A 229 6.64 29.79 10.10
CA ARG A 229 5.67 30.79 9.63
C ARG A 229 5.42 30.73 8.12
N ASN A 230 6.31 30.09 7.36
CA ASN A 230 6.17 29.93 5.92
C ASN A 230 5.41 28.66 5.51
N ARG A 231 4.96 27.86 6.48
CA ARG A 231 4.22 26.63 6.24
C ARG A 231 2.82 26.72 6.84
N PRO A 232 1.80 26.20 6.14
CA PRO A 232 0.46 26.16 6.70
C PRO A 232 0.43 25.16 7.87
N LEU A 233 -0.44 25.42 8.85
CA LEU A 233 -0.50 24.64 10.06
C LEU A 233 -1.48 23.47 9.91
N ARG A 234 -0.98 22.23 10.08
CA ARG A 234 -1.84 21.05 10.15
C ARG A 234 -2.38 20.89 11.56
N ILE A 235 -3.71 20.79 11.69
CA ILE A 235 -4.41 20.63 12.96
C ILE A 235 -5.39 19.47 12.92
N THR A 236 -5.73 18.94 14.08
CA THR A 236 -6.79 17.94 14.24
C THR A 236 -7.52 18.17 15.56
N LYS A 237 -8.67 17.54 15.75
CA LYS A 237 -9.48 17.68 16.95
C LYS A 237 -9.38 16.42 17.81
N VAL A 238 -8.92 16.56 19.05
CA VAL A 238 -8.80 15.46 20.01
C VAL A 238 -9.61 15.83 21.25
N ASP A 239 -10.56 14.99 21.64
CA ASP A 239 -11.45 15.20 22.80
C ASP A 239 -12.14 16.59 22.84
N GLY A 240 -12.42 17.15 21.66
CA GLY A 240 -13.07 18.46 21.52
C GLY A 240 -12.12 19.65 21.42
N GLU A 241 -10.82 19.45 21.64
CA GLU A 241 -9.79 20.49 21.59
C GLU A 241 -8.96 20.41 20.31
N TRP A 242 -8.51 21.57 19.82
CA TRP A 242 -7.61 21.62 18.67
C TRP A 242 -6.18 21.26 19.09
N LEU A 243 -5.57 20.38 18.32
CA LEU A 243 -4.19 19.95 18.46
C LEU A 243 -3.45 20.26 17.16
N ALA A 244 -2.41 21.10 17.24
CA ALA A 244 -1.51 21.29 16.13
C ALA A 244 -0.52 20.12 16.02
N LEU A 245 -0.23 19.75 14.78
CA LEU A 245 0.64 18.62 14.46
C LEU A 245 1.96 19.16 13.93
N HIS A 246 3.07 18.60 14.44
CA HIS A 246 4.37 18.80 13.83
C HIS A 246 4.40 18.21 12.43
N HIS A 247 5.25 18.77 11.58
CA HIS A 247 5.35 18.42 10.18
C HIS A 247 6.05 17.06 10.00
N LEU A 248 5.48 16.23 9.13
CA LEU A 248 6.08 15.00 8.63
C LEU A 248 6.22 15.08 7.11
N GLY A 249 7.19 14.37 6.54
CA GLY A 249 7.38 14.34 5.09
C GLY A 249 6.14 13.88 4.30
N CYS A 250 5.30 13.03 4.88
CA CYS A 250 4.03 12.61 4.28
C CYS A 250 2.99 13.75 4.17
N ASP A 251 3.19 14.88 4.86
CA ASP A 251 2.24 15.99 4.82
C ASP A 251 2.35 16.82 3.53
N GLU A 252 3.46 16.71 2.80
CA GLU A 252 3.70 17.40 1.52
C GLU A 252 2.95 16.71 0.36
N ASP A 253 2.85 15.38 0.39
CA ASP A 253 2.23 14.57 -0.67
C ASP A 253 0.70 14.74 -0.77
N GLY A 254 0.06 15.37 0.22
CA GLY A 254 -1.38 15.62 0.25
C GLY A 254 -1.80 17.03 -0.16
N GLY A 255 -0.87 17.86 -0.66
CA GLY A 255 -1.10 19.28 -0.97
C GLY A 255 -1.73 19.57 -2.34
N ASP A 256 -1.65 18.65 -3.30
CA ASP A 256 -2.12 18.88 -4.67
C ASP A 256 -3.31 17.99 -5.02
N THR A 257 -4.52 18.44 -4.68
CA THR A 257 -5.74 18.04 -5.41
C THR A 257 -6.81 19.11 -5.24
N ASN A 258 -6.60 20.26 -5.89
CA ASN A 258 -7.67 21.13 -6.39
C ASN A 258 -7.05 22.28 -7.21
N GLU A 259 -6.81 22.02 -8.50
CA GLU A 259 -6.98 22.98 -9.60
C GLU A 259 -7.66 22.27 -10.77
#